data_AF-A0A1M3CME7-F1
#
_entry.id   AF-A0A1M3CME7-F1
#
_cell.length_a   1.000
_cell.length_b   1.000
_cell.length_c   1.000
_cell.angle_alpha   90.00
_cell.angle_beta   90.00
_cell.angle_gamma   90.00
#
_symmetry.space_group_name_H-M   'P 1'
#
loop_
_entity.id
_entity.type
_entity.pdbx_description
1 polymer ?
#
loop_
_entity_poly.entity_id
_entity_poly.type
_entity_poly.pdbx_seq_one_letter_code
_entity_poly.pdbx_strand_id
1 'polypeptide(L)'
;MSPHHSHARSSLPIAGEDHARLTIDLSALADNWRAMVRRSGAARTAAVLKADGYGIGLEHAGRTFHHAGARDFFVATPAEGATLRAILPDVRIYVLSGMWAGSERLFFEFDLVPVIVSEEQLVVFMAAVSDGRDHPCVLHVDTGMNRLGLRVEDALALANDAARPASFSPIMLLSHLACADEPAHPLNRQQLQRFRAVVEAFDDIDASLANSAGIFPGEDYHFPLPRPGIALYGGSAVNGLETPMKPVVTAEARILQVREAKAGESVSYGATPLARDSRIAIAAIGYADGYMRTLGAGVPLRAAGIPAASGVLHGRTVPLIGRVTMDLTHFDVTDLPPGSVRAGDFIELFGRAMPIQDVARAAGTVDYELLTSLGNRYERRYEAVKK
;
A
#
# COMPACT_ATOMS: atom_id res chain seq x y z
N MET A 1 1.61 0.46 -51.27
CA MET A 1 1.39 1.00 -49.91
C MET A 1 2.17 0.13 -48.96
N SER A 2 3.29 0.66 -48.44
CA SER A 2 4.18 -0.05 -47.53
C SER A 2 3.54 -0.23 -46.15
N PRO A 3 3.76 -1.35 -45.45
CA PRO A 3 3.36 -1.48 -44.06
C PRO A 3 4.33 -0.67 -43.19
N HIS A 4 3.80 0.27 -42.43
CA HIS A 4 4.55 0.95 -41.38
C HIS A 4 4.91 -0.07 -40.28
N HIS A 5 6.18 -0.46 -40.25
CA HIS A 5 6.80 -1.02 -39.06
C HIS A 5 6.84 0.07 -37.97
N SER A 6 5.91 0.00 -37.03
CA SER A 6 6.03 0.71 -35.76
C SER A 6 7.10 0.00 -34.94
N HIS A 7 8.32 0.53 -34.97
CA HIS A 7 9.36 0.15 -34.04
C HIS A 7 8.95 0.63 -32.64
N ALA A 8 8.39 -0.28 -31.83
CA ALA A 8 8.37 -0.12 -30.40
C ALA A 8 9.82 -0.01 -29.92
N ARG A 9 10.27 1.22 -29.61
CA ARG A 9 11.53 1.42 -28.87
C ARG A 9 11.29 0.96 -27.44
N SER A 10 11.45 -0.34 -27.20
CA SER A 10 11.86 -0.82 -25.89
C SER A 10 13.32 -0.43 -25.72
N SER A 11 13.58 0.60 -24.92
CA SER A 11 14.88 0.78 -24.31
C SER A 11 14.65 0.78 -22.81
N LEU A 12 14.77 -0.41 -22.22
CA LEU A 12 15.08 -0.54 -20.80
C LEU A 12 16.27 0.39 -20.48
N PRO A 13 16.28 1.06 -19.31
CA PRO A 13 17.43 1.88 -18.93
C PRO A 13 18.71 1.04 -18.94
N ILE A 14 19.78 1.61 -19.51
CA ILE A 14 21.10 1.00 -19.45
C ILE A 14 21.59 1.17 -18.01
N ALA A 15 22.11 0.11 -17.40
CA ALA A 15 22.61 0.14 -16.03
C ALA A 15 23.54 1.35 -15.80
N GLY A 16 23.11 2.28 -14.94
CA GLY A 16 23.86 3.49 -14.61
C GLY A 16 23.27 4.80 -15.13
N GLU A 17 22.23 4.76 -15.98
CA GLU A 17 21.50 5.95 -16.48
C GLU A 17 20.44 6.47 -15.49
N ASP A 18 20.18 5.74 -14.41
CA ASP A 18 19.04 5.99 -13.54
C ASP A 18 19.28 7.20 -12.64
N HIS A 19 18.35 8.17 -12.67
CA HIS A 19 18.37 9.32 -11.77
C HIS A 19 17.77 8.99 -10.40
N ALA A 20 16.87 8.00 -10.34
CA ALA A 20 16.29 7.47 -9.13
C ALA A 20 16.00 5.97 -9.30
N ARG A 21 16.11 5.20 -8.21
CA ARG A 21 15.87 3.74 -8.22
C ARG A 21 15.06 3.30 -7.00
N LEU A 22 14.29 2.23 -7.19
CA LEU A 22 13.60 1.48 -6.14
C LEU A 22 14.19 0.08 -6.09
N THR A 23 14.82 -0.26 -4.97
CA THR A 23 15.24 -1.63 -4.69
C THR A 23 14.15 -2.32 -3.88
N ILE A 24 13.55 -3.36 -4.47
CA ILE A 24 12.38 -4.08 -3.94
C ILE A 24 12.83 -5.48 -3.52
N ASP A 25 12.83 -5.75 -2.22
CA ASP A 25 13.25 -7.01 -1.62
C ASP A 25 12.07 -7.99 -1.55
N LEU A 26 11.96 -8.87 -2.55
CA LEU A 26 10.89 -9.86 -2.62
C LEU A 26 11.01 -10.92 -1.51
N SER A 27 12.20 -11.09 -0.94
CA SER A 27 12.46 -11.98 0.19
C SER A 27 11.81 -11.42 1.46
N ALA A 28 12.02 -10.13 1.72
CA ALA A 28 11.39 -9.41 2.82
C ALA A 28 9.86 -9.46 2.68
N LEU A 29 9.34 -9.27 1.45
CA LEU A 29 7.91 -9.36 1.16
C LEU A 29 7.33 -10.73 1.54
N ALA A 30 7.98 -11.82 1.11
CA ALA A 30 7.58 -13.19 1.45
C ALA A 30 7.67 -13.46 2.97
N ASP A 31 8.74 -13.00 3.62
CA ASP A 31 8.96 -13.18 5.05
C ASP A 31 7.93 -12.43 5.89
N ASN A 32 7.58 -11.21 5.49
CA ASN A 32 6.51 -10.43 6.13
C ASN A 32 5.17 -11.14 6.02
N TRP A 33 4.84 -11.72 4.86
CA TRP A 33 3.63 -12.54 4.72
C TRP A 33 3.63 -13.74 5.66
N ARG A 34 4.73 -14.52 5.71
CA ARG A 34 4.85 -15.64 6.66
C ARG A 34 4.79 -15.17 8.12
N ALA A 35 5.30 -13.98 8.41
CA ALA A 35 5.24 -13.38 9.74
C ALA A 35 3.81 -12.98 10.13
N MET A 36 2.98 -12.57 9.16
CA MET A 36 1.55 -12.34 9.38
C MET A 36 0.78 -13.66 9.50
N VAL A 37 1.09 -14.69 8.70
CA VAL A 37 0.53 -16.05 8.88
C VAL A 37 0.72 -16.55 10.31
N ARG A 38 1.96 -16.46 10.85
CA ARG A 38 2.24 -16.87 12.23
C ARG A 38 1.43 -16.07 13.27
N ARG A 39 1.16 -14.79 12.99
CA ARG A 39 0.39 -13.92 13.89
C ARG A 39 -1.11 -14.18 13.83
N SER A 40 -1.62 -14.63 12.68
CA SER A 40 -3.02 -15.01 12.49
C SER A 40 -3.40 -16.34 13.16
N GLY A 41 -2.45 -17.04 13.80
CA GLY A 41 -2.72 -18.28 14.52
C GLY A 41 -3.23 -19.40 13.61
N ALA A 42 -4.42 -19.93 13.92
CA ALA A 42 -5.05 -20.98 13.15
C ALA A 42 -5.77 -20.48 11.88
N ALA A 43 -5.97 -19.17 11.73
CA ALA A 43 -6.67 -18.60 10.59
C ALA A 43 -5.85 -18.70 9.29
N ARG A 44 -6.54 -18.84 8.15
CA ARG A 44 -5.93 -18.62 6.84
C ARG A 44 -5.51 -17.16 6.75
N THR A 45 -4.49 -16.82 5.95
CA THR A 45 -4.05 -15.42 5.82
C THR A 45 -4.00 -15.02 4.36
N ALA A 46 -4.77 -13.99 4.02
CA ALA A 46 -4.80 -13.45 2.67
C ALA A 46 -3.59 -12.56 2.37
N ALA A 47 -3.42 -12.20 1.10
CA ALA A 47 -2.51 -11.13 0.67
C ALA A 47 -3.29 -10.02 -0.04
N VAL A 48 -3.16 -8.78 0.44
CA VAL A 48 -3.83 -7.61 -0.18
C VAL A 48 -2.86 -6.87 -1.11
N LEU A 49 -3.22 -6.72 -2.39
CA LEU A 49 -2.35 -6.23 -3.49
C LEU A 49 -2.93 -5.07 -4.30
N LYS A 50 -3.88 -4.31 -3.73
CA LYS A 50 -4.43 -3.12 -4.39
C LYS A 50 -3.35 -2.07 -4.73
N ALA A 51 -3.67 -1.19 -5.68
CA ALA A 51 -2.82 -0.10 -6.14
C ALA A 51 -1.45 -0.59 -6.61
N ASP A 52 -1.44 -1.50 -7.57
CA ASP A 52 -0.23 -2.11 -8.14
C ASP A 52 0.67 -2.78 -7.08
N GLY A 53 0.08 -3.56 -6.17
CA GLY A 53 0.81 -4.13 -5.04
C GLY A 53 1.40 -3.05 -4.13
N TYR A 54 0.62 -2.01 -3.79
CA TYR A 54 1.08 -0.87 -3.01
C TYR A 54 2.29 -0.15 -3.67
N GLY A 55 2.25 0.00 -5.00
CA GLY A 55 3.27 0.72 -5.78
C GLY A 55 4.54 -0.05 -6.12
N ILE A 56 4.66 -1.31 -5.68
CA ILE A 56 5.85 -2.15 -5.92
C ILE A 56 5.71 -3.11 -7.09
N GLY A 57 4.58 -3.13 -7.80
CA GLY A 57 4.32 -4.03 -8.92
C GLY A 57 3.47 -5.24 -8.52
N LEU A 58 2.23 -5.27 -8.99
CA LEU A 58 1.23 -6.29 -8.67
C LEU A 58 1.67 -7.68 -9.07
N GLU A 59 2.28 -7.85 -10.25
CA GLU A 59 2.71 -9.17 -10.72
C GLU A 59 3.83 -9.76 -9.87
N HIS A 60 4.85 -8.95 -9.55
CA HIS A 60 5.98 -9.40 -8.74
C HIS A 60 5.55 -9.72 -7.31
N ALA A 61 4.73 -8.87 -6.71
CA ALA A 61 4.19 -9.10 -5.37
C ALA A 61 3.27 -10.32 -5.35
N GLY A 62 2.38 -10.46 -6.33
CA GLY A 62 1.45 -11.60 -6.46
C GLY A 62 2.17 -12.95 -6.54
N ARG A 63 3.16 -13.08 -7.45
CA ARG A 63 3.97 -14.31 -7.57
C ARG A 63 4.73 -14.62 -6.31
N THR A 64 5.26 -13.60 -5.64
CA THR A 64 6.03 -13.74 -4.40
C THR A 64 5.17 -14.29 -3.26
N PHE A 65 3.98 -13.70 -3.02
CA PHE A 65 3.06 -14.20 -2.01
C PHE A 65 2.53 -15.59 -2.34
N HIS A 66 2.22 -15.86 -3.61
CA HIS A 66 1.78 -17.19 -4.05
C HIS A 66 2.82 -18.27 -3.76
N HIS A 67 4.10 -18.00 -4.09
CA HIS A 67 5.22 -18.89 -3.80
C HIS A 67 5.47 -19.03 -2.29
N ALA A 68 5.21 -17.98 -1.51
CA ALA A 68 5.32 -18.04 -0.06
C ALA A 68 4.22 -18.91 0.58
N GLY A 69 3.07 -19.08 -0.09
CA GLY A 69 1.97 -19.95 0.32
C GLY A 69 0.57 -19.32 0.26
N ALA A 70 0.44 -18.05 -0.14
CA ALA A 70 -0.85 -17.38 -0.19
C ALA A 70 -1.78 -18.00 -1.25
N ARG A 71 -3.06 -18.17 -0.91
CA ARG A 71 -4.11 -18.69 -1.81
C ARG A 71 -5.35 -17.81 -1.87
N ASP A 72 -5.49 -16.87 -0.94
CA ASP A 72 -6.56 -15.88 -0.88
C ASP A 72 -5.96 -14.48 -1.13
N PHE A 73 -6.48 -13.77 -2.13
CA PHE A 73 -5.93 -12.49 -2.59
C PHE A 73 -7.03 -11.43 -2.65
N PHE A 74 -6.74 -10.22 -2.19
CA PHE A 74 -7.66 -9.08 -2.31
C PHE A 74 -7.04 -7.97 -3.17
N VAL A 75 -7.82 -7.50 -4.13
CA VAL A 75 -7.50 -6.35 -4.99
C VAL A 75 -8.59 -5.28 -4.84
N ALA A 76 -8.32 -4.05 -5.28
CA ALA A 76 -9.34 -3.00 -5.24
C ALA A 76 -10.30 -3.14 -6.41
N THR A 77 -9.79 -3.39 -7.62
CA THR A 77 -10.58 -3.33 -8.87
C THR A 77 -10.60 -4.66 -9.62
N PRO A 78 -11.63 -4.91 -10.46
CA PRO A 78 -11.67 -6.12 -11.29
C PRO A 78 -10.55 -6.16 -12.35
N ALA A 79 -10.02 -5.01 -12.79
CA ALA A 79 -8.87 -4.96 -13.71
C ALA A 79 -7.57 -5.46 -13.05
N GLU A 80 -7.32 -5.08 -11.80
CA GLU A 80 -6.24 -5.66 -11.00
C GLU A 80 -6.44 -7.17 -10.81
N GLY A 81 -7.70 -7.59 -10.57
CA GLY A 81 -8.06 -8.99 -10.41
C GLY A 81 -7.81 -9.82 -11.68
N ALA A 82 -8.21 -9.31 -12.84
CA ALA A 82 -7.95 -9.93 -14.13
C ALA A 82 -6.44 -10.07 -14.42
N THR A 83 -5.66 -9.02 -14.10
CA THR A 83 -4.20 -9.05 -14.24
C THR A 83 -3.59 -10.11 -13.32
N LEU A 84 -4.05 -10.21 -12.06
CA LEU A 84 -3.58 -11.21 -11.12
C LEU A 84 -3.98 -12.63 -11.53
N ARG A 85 -5.22 -12.83 -12.02
CA ARG A 85 -5.70 -14.13 -12.50
C ARG A 85 -4.83 -14.68 -13.64
N ALA A 86 -4.41 -13.82 -14.57
CA ALA A 86 -3.57 -14.22 -15.70
C ALA A 86 -2.23 -14.83 -15.27
N ILE A 87 -1.71 -14.45 -14.10
CA ILE A 87 -0.44 -14.95 -13.58
C ILE A 87 -0.59 -15.99 -12.47
N LEU A 88 -1.76 -16.07 -11.81
CA LEU A 88 -2.11 -16.98 -10.71
C LEU A 88 -3.47 -17.68 -10.99
N PRO A 89 -3.49 -18.79 -11.74
CA PRO A 89 -4.74 -19.44 -12.14
C PRO A 89 -5.43 -20.22 -11.01
N ASP A 90 -4.72 -20.60 -9.95
CA ASP A 90 -5.15 -21.55 -8.92
C ASP A 90 -5.49 -20.91 -7.56
N VAL A 91 -5.74 -19.60 -7.55
CA VAL A 91 -6.00 -18.82 -6.32
C VAL A 91 -7.40 -18.23 -6.29
N ARG A 92 -7.87 -17.82 -5.11
CA ARG A 92 -9.12 -17.08 -4.93
C ARG A 92 -8.82 -15.57 -4.92
N ILE A 93 -9.50 -14.81 -5.77
CA ILE A 93 -9.30 -13.36 -5.92
C ILE A 93 -10.60 -12.62 -5.59
N TYR A 94 -10.57 -11.84 -4.51
CA TYR A 94 -11.68 -11.01 -4.05
C TYR A 94 -11.49 -9.56 -4.49
N VAL A 95 -12.55 -8.94 -5.01
CA VAL A 95 -12.51 -7.55 -5.51
C VAL A 95 -13.28 -6.63 -4.55
N LEU A 96 -12.57 -5.75 -3.86
CA LEU A 96 -13.10 -4.92 -2.78
C LEU A 96 -14.08 -3.83 -3.24
N SER A 97 -13.99 -3.36 -4.49
CA SER A 97 -14.95 -2.40 -5.05
C SER A 97 -16.31 -3.04 -5.38
N GLY A 98 -16.39 -4.36 -5.36
CA GLY A 98 -17.56 -5.11 -5.80
C GLY A 98 -17.85 -4.96 -7.29
N MET A 99 -19.10 -5.23 -7.67
CA MET A 99 -19.57 -5.34 -9.05
C MET A 99 -20.53 -4.21 -9.39
N TRP A 100 -20.46 -3.69 -10.62
CA TRP A 100 -21.40 -2.72 -11.17
C TRP A 100 -21.90 -3.15 -12.55
N ALA A 101 -23.01 -2.58 -13.00
CA ALA A 101 -23.60 -2.89 -14.30
C ALA A 101 -22.57 -2.67 -15.42
N GLY A 102 -22.37 -3.67 -16.27
CA GLY A 102 -21.38 -3.68 -17.35
C GLY A 102 -20.00 -4.21 -16.95
N SER A 103 -19.74 -4.51 -15.68
CA SER A 103 -18.48 -5.13 -15.22
C SER A 103 -18.52 -6.66 -15.15
N GLU A 104 -19.70 -7.27 -15.35
CA GLU A 104 -19.99 -8.68 -15.13
C GLU A 104 -19.01 -9.59 -15.88
N ARG A 105 -18.68 -9.20 -17.12
CA ARG A 105 -17.70 -9.89 -17.96
C ARG A 105 -16.37 -10.10 -17.25
N LEU A 106 -15.84 -9.08 -16.55
CA LEU A 106 -14.56 -9.21 -15.85
C LEU A 106 -14.63 -10.22 -14.71
N PHE A 107 -15.75 -10.29 -14.00
CA PHE A 107 -15.93 -11.23 -12.90
C PHE A 107 -16.06 -12.66 -13.38
N PHE A 108 -16.83 -12.88 -14.46
CA PHE A 108 -17.09 -14.22 -14.97
C PHE A 108 -15.95 -14.77 -15.84
N GLU A 109 -15.32 -13.95 -16.69
CA GLU A 109 -14.20 -14.42 -17.53
C GLU A 109 -12.94 -14.72 -16.71
N PHE A 110 -12.72 -13.98 -15.62
CA PHE A 110 -11.51 -14.12 -14.80
C PHE A 110 -11.76 -14.80 -13.45
N ASP A 111 -12.95 -15.38 -13.23
CA ASP A 111 -13.33 -16.08 -11.99
C ASP A 111 -12.98 -15.24 -10.74
N LEU A 112 -13.47 -14.00 -10.71
CA LEU A 112 -13.26 -13.05 -9.62
C LEU A 112 -14.45 -13.06 -8.68
N VAL A 113 -14.21 -12.93 -7.37
CA VAL A 113 -15.28 -12.89 -6.36
C VAL A 113 -15.60 -11.44 -6.01
N PRO A 114 -16.79 -10.92 -6.34
CA PRO A 114 -17.19 -9.59 -5.93
C PRO A 114 -17.44 -9.52 -4.43
N VAL A 115 -16.92 -8.47 -3.79
CA VAL A 115 -17.36 -8.05 -2.45
C VAL A 115 -18.51 -7.07 -2.64
N ILE A 116 -19.74 -7.52 -2.37
CA ILE A 116 -20.96 -6.74 -2.48
C ILE A 116 -21.00 -5.71 -1.36
N VAL A 117 -20.94 -4.43 -1.72
CA VAL A 117 -20.81 -3.31 -0.77
C VAL A 117 -22.04 -2.42 -0.65
N SER A 118 -23.12 -2.71 -1.38
CA SER A 118 -24.38 -1.98 -1.27
C SER A 118 -25.56 -2.82 -1.78
N GLU A 119 -26.79 -2.37 -1.50
CA GLU A 119 -28.02 -2.98 -2.02
C GLU A 119 -28.08 -2.89 -3.56
N GLU A 120 -27.61 -1.80 -4.15
CA GLU A 120 -27.58 -1.65 -5.61
C GLU A 120 -26.64 -2.69 -6.25
N GLN A 121 -25.49 -2.95 -5.64
CA GLN A 121 -24.60 -4.01 -6.11
C GLN A 121 -25.19 -5.41 -5.89
N LEU A 122 -25.95 -5.61 -4.82
CA LEU A 122 -26.69 -6.85 -4.61
C LEU A 122 -27.67 -7.08 -5.76
N VAL A 123 -28.46 -6.07 -6.14
CA VAL A 123 -29.38 -6.17 -7.29
C VAL A 123 -28.64 -6.50 -8.58
N VAL A 124 -27.52 -5.83 -8.86
CA VAL A 124 -26.68 -6.10 -10.04
C VAL A 124 -26.19 -7.55 -10.04
N PHE A 125 -25.64 -8.02 -8.92
CA PHE A 125 -25.15 -9.38 -8.79
C PHE A 125 -26.27 -10.41 -8.98
N MET A 126 -27.41 -10.21 -8.33
CA MET A 126 -28.57 -11.10 -8.44
C MET A 126 -29.12 -11.18 -9.86
N ALA A 127 -29.17 -10.06 -10.58
CA ALA A 127 -29.54 -10.06 -11.99
C ALA A 127 -28.52 -10.85 -12.84
N ALA A 128 -27.22 -10.67 -12.58
CA ALA A 128 -26.15 -11.31 -13.33
C ALA A 128 -26.08 -12.84 -13.14
N VAL A 129 -26.61 -13.36 -12.03
CA VAL A 129 -26.68 -14.81 -11.76
C VAL A 129 -28.07 -15.41 -11.94
N SER A 130 -29.06 -14.62 -12.39
CA SER A 130 -30.47 -15.04 -12.47
C SER A 130 -30.74 -16.23 -13.39
N ASP A 131 -29.89 -16.47 -14.39
CA ASP A 131 -29.97 -17.62 -15.30
C ASP A 131 -29.47 -18.95 -14.68
N GLY A 132 -29.29 -19.00 -13.36
CA GLY A 132 -28.83 -20.20 -12.64
C GLY A 132 -27.32 -20.39 -12.64
N ARG A 133 -26.55 -19.32 -12.89
CA ARG A 133 -25.09 -19.35 -12.78
C ARG A 133 -24.69 -19.43 -11.31
N ASP A 134 -23.94 -20.47 -10.95
CA ASP A 134 -23.29 -20.54 -9.66
C ASP A 134 -22.02 -19.68 -9.67
N HIS A 135 -22.01 -18.58 -8.92
CA HIS A 135 -20.86 -17.69 -8.80
C HIS A 135 -20.77 -17.18 -7.36
N PRO A 136 -19.63 -17.32 -6.67
CA PRO A 136 -19.51 -16.91 -5.27
C PRO A 136 -19.51 -15.38 -5.14
N CYS A 137 -20.04 -14.87 -4.02
CA CYS A 137 -19.89 -13.48 -3.62
C CYS A 137 -19.58 -13.35 -2.12
N VAL A 138 -19.09 -12.19 -1.72
CA VAL A 138 -18.86 -11.81 -0.31
C VAL A 138 -19.79 -10.66 0.03
N LEU A 139 -20.41 -10.67 1.20
CA LEU A 139 -21.22 -9.53 1.67
C LEU A 139 -20.40 -8.66 2.61
N HIS A 140 -20.24 -7.38 2.27
CA HIS A 140 -19.61 -6.41 3.15
C HIS A 140 -20.66 -5.75 4.04
N VAL A 141 -20.39 -5.71 5.34
CA VAL A 141 -21.20 -5.04 6.35
C VAL A 141 -20.40 -3.93 7.01
N ASP A 142 -20.94 -2.71 6.99
CA ASP A 142 -20.35 -1.57 7.66
C ASP A 142 -20.69 -1.60 9.16
N THR A 143 -19.67 -1.78 9.97
CA THR A 143 -19.80 -1.86 11.44
C THR A 143 -19.44 -0.56 12.15
N GLY A 144 -19.05 0.48 11.39
CA GLY A 144 -18.69 1.80 11.93
C GLY A 144 -17.60 2.55 11.17
N MET A 145 -17.18 2.10 9.98
CA MET A 145 -16.24 2.83 9.14
C MET A 145 -16.94 3.94 8.34
N ASN A 146 -18.24 3.78 8.06
CA ASN A 146 -19.05 4.69 7.25
C ASN A 146 -18.46 4.92 5.86
N ARG A 147 -18.13 3.83 5.16
CA ARG A 147 -17.49 3.90 3.82
C ARG A 147 -18.14 3.00 2.79
N LEU A 148 -18.18 1.70 3.04
CA LEU A 148 -18.71 0.67 2.14
C LEU A 148 -19.30 -0.47 2.98
N GLY A 149 -20.35 -1.10 2.47
CA GLY A 149 -21.05 -2.19 3.13
C GLY A 149 -22.48 -1.82 3.53
N LEU A 150 -23.32 -2.85 3.66
CA LEU A 150 -24.67 -2.70 4.20
C LEU A 150 -24.60 -2.27 5.66
N ARG A 151 -25.59 -1.51 6.13
CA ARG A 151 -25.69 -1.23 7.56
C ARG A 151 -25.95 -2.52 8.32
N VAL A 152 -25.60 -2.56 9.60
CA VAL A 152 -25.77 -3.75 10.45
C VAL A 152 -27.23 -4.20 10.45
N GLU A 153 -28.17 -3.26 10.59
CA GLU A 153 -29.61 -3.51 10.56
C GLU A 153 -30.09 -4.11 9.24
N ASP A 154 -29.58 -3.63 8.11
CA ASP A 154 -29.97 -4.11 6.78
C ASP A 154 -29.42 -5.52 6.54
N ALA A 155 -28.18 -5.78 6.97
CA ALA A 155 -27.58 -7.11 6.91
C ALA A 155 -28.33 -8.12 7.80
N LEU A 156 -28.76 -7.72 9.00
CA LEU A 156 -29.56 -8.56 9.88
C LEU A 156 -30.97 -8.81 9.31
N ALA A 157 -31.59 -7.80 8.71
CA ALA A 157 -32.87 -7.97 8.02
C ALA A 157 -32.74 -8.97 6.87
N LEU A 158 -31.68 -8.84 6.06
CA LEU A 158 -31.38 -9.75 4.97
C LEU A 158 -31.11 -11.18 5.47
N ALA A 159 -30.44 -11.35 6.60
CA ALA A 159 -30.17 -12.66 7.20
C ALA A 159 -31.46 -13.40 7.56
N ASN A 160 -32.44 -12.67 8.10
CA ASN A 160 -33.71 -13.20 8.61
C ASN A 160 -34.84 -13.23 7.56
N ASP A 161 -34.58 -12.76 6.34
CA ASP A 161 -35.59 -12.73 5.28
C ASP A 161 -35.83 -14.13 4.71
N ALA A 162 -36.99 -14.71 5.01
CA ALA A 162 -37.42 -16.00 4.46
C ALA A 162 -37.64 -15.97 2.94
N ALA A 163 -37.81 -14.78 2.35
CA ALA A 163 -37.89 -14.56 0.92
C ALA A 163 -36.53 -14.32 0.25
N ARG A 164 -35.43 -14.29 1.02
CA ARG A 164 -34.07 -14.17 0.48
C ARG A 164 -33.88 -15.24 -0.60
N PRO A 165 -33.54 -14.86 -1.84
CA PRO A 165 -33.37 -15.83 -2.91
C PRO A 165 -32.32 -16.86 -2.52
N ALA A 166 -32.61 -18.15 -2.71
CA ALA A 166 -31.64 -19.22 -2.45
C ALA A 166 -30.37 -19.07 -3.30
N SER A 167 -30.46 -18.37 -4.44
CA SER A 167 -29.32 -17.99 -5.28
C SER A 167 -28.40 -16.94 -4.64
N PHE A 168 -28.85 -16.23 -3.60
CA PHE A 168 -27.99 -15.37 -2.80
C PHE A 168 -27.41 -16.13 -1.61
N SER A 169 -26.26 -16.76 -1.84
CA SER A 169 -25.49 -17.47 -0.82
C SER A 169 -24.07 -16.87 -0.77
N PRO A 170 -23.86 -15.79 0.00
CA PRO A 170 -22.51 -15.27 0.18
C PRO A 170 -21.63 -16.36 0.82
N ILE A 171 -20.40 -16.49 0.34
CA ILE A 171 -19.45 -17.47 0.89
C ILE A 171 -18.71 -16.93 2.12
N MET A 172 -18.79 -15.62 2.37
CA MET A 172 -18.11 -14.95 3.47
C MET A 172 -18.79 -13.62 3.80
N LEU A 173 -18.83 -13.28 5.09
CA LEU A 173 -19.08 -11.92 5.57
C LEU A 173 -17.77 -11.16 5.75
N LEU A 174 -17.76 -9.89 5.35
CA LEU A 174 -16.59 -9.02 5.48
C LEU A 174 -16.96 -7.72 6.18
N SER A 175 -16.10 -7.26 7.09
CA SER A 175 -16.13 -5.89 7.59
C SER A 175 -14.71 -5.32 7.70
N HIS A 176 -14.58 -4.05 8.05
CA HIS A 176 -13.29 -3.36 8.15
C HIS A 176 -13.20 -2.48 9.39
N LEU A 177 -12.14 -2.68 10.17
CA LEU A 177 -11.87 -1.86 11.36
C LEU A 177 -11.41 -0.45 10.96
N ALA A 178 -11.95 0.56 11.63
CA ALA A 178 -11.65 1.96 11.37
C ALA A 178 -10.42 2.48 12.14
N CYS A 179 -10.17 1.95 13.34
CA CYS A 179 -9.18 2.48 14.28
C CYS A 179 -8.21 1.39 14.79
N ALA A 180 -7.99 0.35 13.99
CA ALA A 180 -7.18 -0.80 14.42
C ALA A 180 -5.70 -0.44 14.62
N ASP A 181 -5.24 0.65 14.01
CA ASP A 181 -3.93 1.27 14.21
C ASP A 181 -3.79 1.97 15.58
N GLU A 182 -4.90 2.19 16.29
CA GLU A 182 -4.95 2.65 17.68
C GLU A 182 -5.60 1.56 18.56
N PRO A 183 -4.83 0.61 19.12
CA PRO A 183 -5.40 -0.59 19.77
C PRO A 183 -6.37 -0.30 20.91
N ALA A 184 -6.16 0.81 21.63
CA ALA A 184 -7.02 1.23 22.74
C ALA A 184 -8.32 1.93 22.31
N HIS A 185 -8.51 2.22 21.02
CA HIS A 185 -9.66 2.97 20.55
C HIS A 185 -10.97 2.18 20.76
N PRO A 186 -11.99 2.75 21.44
CA PRO A 186 -13.19 2.02 21.85
C PRO A 186 -14.01 1.47 20.67
N LEU A 187 -13.92 2.11 19.50
CA LEU A 187 -14.62 1.68 18.29
C LEU A 187 -14.19 0.26 17.84
N ASN A 188 -12.95 -0.17 18.11
CA ASN A 188 -12.49 -1.50 17.72
C ASN A 188 -13.35 -2.61 18.38
N ARG A 189 -13.66 -2.45 19.67
CA ARG A 189 -14.52 -3.40 20.40
C ARG A 189 -15.98 -3.31 19.94
N GLN A 190 -16.48 -2.10 19.67
CA GLN A 190 -17.85 -1.91 19.18
C GLN A 190 -18.05 -2.53 17.79
N GLN A 191 -17.10 -2.35 16.87
CA GLN A 191 -17.13 -2.96 15.54
C GLN A 191 -17.09 -4.49 15.62
N LEU A 192 -16.23 -5.04 16.49
CA LEU A 192 -16.17 -6.49 16.71
C LEU A 192 -17.51 -7.07 17.20
N GLN A 193 -18.14 -6.42 18.19
CA GLN A 193 -19.42 -6.87 18.74
C GLN A 193 -20.54 -6.83 17.69
N ARG A 194 -20.63 -5.74 16.93
CA ARG A 194 -21.59 -5.60 15.82
C ARG A 194 -21.36 -6.67 14.76
N PHE A 195 -20.10 -6.90 14.38
CA PHE A 195 -19.78 -7.89 13.37
C PHE A 195 -20.14 -9.31 13.82
N ARG A 196 -19.85 -9.67 15.07
CA ARG A 196 -20.23 -10.98 15.64
C ARG A 196 -21.74 -11.20 15.60
N ALA A 197 -22.54 -10.19 15.92
CA ALA A 197 -24.00 -10.29 15.85
C ALA A 197 -24.50 -10.58 14.42
N VAL A 198 -23.86 -10.00 13.40
CA VAL A 198 -24.21 -10.30 12.00
C VAL A 198 -23.73 -11.69 11.58
N VAL A 199 -22.51 -12.09 11.98
CA VAL A 199 -22.00 -13.43 11.71
C VAL A 199 -22.88 -14.51 12.31
N GLU A 200 -23.37 -14.32 13.53
CA GLU A 200 -24.30 -15.26 14.18
C GLU A 200 -25.65 -15.37 13.45
N ALA A 201 -26.10 -14.31 12.77
CA ALA A 201 -27.35 -14.32 12.01
C ALA A 201 -27.24 -15.00 10.64
N PHE A 202 -26.04 -15.12 10.07
CA PHE A 202 -25.79 -15.86 8.83
C PHE A 202 -25.23 -17.23 9.19
N ASP A 203 -26.11 -18.24 9.32
CA ASP A 203 -25.77 -19.61 9.68
C ASP A 203 -24.55 -20.17 8.91
N ASP A 204 -23.52 -20.59 9.65
CA ASP A 204 -22.32 -21.32 9.16
C ASP A 204 -21.61 -20.69 7.94
N ILE A 205 -21.28 -19.40 8.04
CA ILE A 205 -20.55 -18.64 7.00
C ILE A 205 -19.14 -18.23 7.45
N ASP A 206 -18.18 -18.25 6.52
CA ASP A 206 -16.84 -17.69 6.75
C ASP A 206 -16.92 -16.18 7.06
N ALA A 207 -15.93 -15.66 7.77
CA ALA A 207 -15.91 -14.25 8.16
C ALA A 207 -14.51 -13.63 8.07
N SER A 208 -14.45 -12.32 7.82
CA SER A 208 -13.20 -11.59 7.67
C SER A 208 -13.32 -10.17 8.21
N LEU A 209 -12.57 -9.84 9.27
CA LEU A 209 -12.55 -8.52 9.89
C LEU A 209 -11.17 -7.85 9.82
N ALA A 210 -10.15 -8.52 10.37
CA ALA A 210 -8.83 -7.94 10.58
C ALA A 210 -8.14 -7.49 9.27
N ASN A 211 -7.75 -6.20 9.23
CA ASN A 211 -6.70 -5.71 8.35
C ASN A 211 -5.32 -5.92 9.01
N SER A 212 -4.22 -5.38 8.46
CA SER A 212 -2.88 -5.50 9.06
C SER A 212 -2.86 -5.22 10.56
N ALA A 213 -3.47 -4.10 10.96
CA ALA A 213 -3.45 -3.62 12.34
C ALA A 213 -4.35 -4.49 13.23
N GLY A 214 -5.52 -4.91 12.71
CA GLY A 214 -6.46 -5.77 13.42
C GLY A 214 -5.93 -7.17 13.76
N ILE A 215 -4.80 -7.60 13.21
CA ILE A 215 -4.16 -8.87 13.57
C ILE A 215 -3.42 -8.76 14.91
N PHE A 216 -2.89 -7.58 15.26
CA PHE A 216 -2.03 -7.42 16.44
C PHE A 216 -2.75 -7.53 17.80
N PRO A 217 -3.98 -7.01 17.99
CA PRO A 217 -4.66 -7.06 19.28
C PRO A 217 -5.00 -8.46 19.79
N GLY A 218 -5.13 -9.45 18.90
CA GLY A 218 -5.37 -10.85 19.28
C GLY A 218 -6.39 -11.59 18.41
N GLU A 219 -6.56 -12.88 18.72
CA GLU A 219 -7.35 -13.84 17.93
C GLU A 219 -8.84 -13.50 17.79
N ASP A 220 -9.38 -12.73 18.73
CA ASP A 220 -10.77 -12.24 18.71
C ASP A 220 -11.15 -11.52 17.41
N TYR A 221 -10.16 -10.91 16.74
CA TYR A 221 -10.34 -10.12 15.51
C TYR A 221 -9.98 -10.89 14.24
N HIS A 222 -9.32 -12.05 14.37
CA HIS A 222 -8.74 -12.72 13.20
C HIS A 222 -9.83 -13.25 12.28
N PHE A 223 -10.83 -13.93 12.85
CA PHE A 223 -11.80 -14.73 12.09
C PHE A 223 -11.08 -15.71 11.13
N PRO A 224 -11.77 -16.49 10.29
CA PRO A 224 -11.10 -17.45 9.41
C PRO A 224 -10.11 -16.86 8.39
N LEU A 225 -10.20 -15.57 8.06
CA LEU A 225 -9.37 -14.95 6.99
C LEU A 225 -8.98 -13.48 7.26
N PRO A 226 -7.93 -13.19 8.05
CA PRO A 226 -7.31 -11.86 8.10
C PRO A 226 -6.74 -11.39 6.75
N ARG A 227 -6.71 -10.06 6.57
CA ARG A 227 -6.35 -9.38 5.31
C ARG A 227 -5.18 -8.40 5.51
N PRO A 228 -3.96 -8.88 5.79
CA PRO A 228 -2.80 -8.00 5.91
C PRO A 228 -2.50 -7.31 4.56
N GLY A 229 -2.31 -6.00 4.62
CA GLY A 229 -1.87 -5.13 3.52
C GLY A 229 -0.51 -4.53 3.86
N ILE A 230 -0.49 -3.32 4.44
CA ILE A 230 0.76 -2.56 4.68
C ILE A 230 1.88 -3.32 5.41
N ALA A 231 1.52 -4.21 6.35
CA ALA A 231 2.50 -5.00 7.09
C ALA A 231 3.30 -5.92 6.14
N LEU A 232 2.66 -6.41 5.07
CA LEU A 232 3.35 -7.22 4.06
C LEU A 232 4.47 -6.43 3.39
N TYR A 233 4.27 -5.13 3.19
CA TYR A 233 5.19 -4.22 2.49
C TYR A 233 6.19 -3.54 3.45
N GLY A 234 6.29 -3.99 4.71
CA GLY A 234 7.25 -3.47 5.67
C GLY A 234 6.82 -2.17 6.36
N GLY A 235 5.61 -1.68 6.11
CA GLY A 235 5.11 -0.47 6.75
C GLY A 235 4.59 -0.72 8.17
N SER A 236 4.26 0.37 8.87
CA SER A 236 3.72 0.33 10.23
C SER A 236 2.22 0.16 10.22
N ALA A 237 1.74 -0.92 10.84
CA ALA A 237 0.31 -1.16 10.98
C ALA A 237 -0.29 -0.50 12.23
N VAL A 238 0.52 -0.22 13.26
CA VAL A 238 0.05 0.27 14.56
C VAL A 238 0.81 1.53 14.92
N ASN A 239 0.07 2.59 15.26
CA ASN A 239 0.65 3.90 15.55
C ASN A 239 1.48 3.85 16.85
N GLY A 240 2.63 4.52 16.82
CA GLY A 240 3.52 4.65 17.98
C GLY A 240 4.30 3.38 18.35
N LEU A 241 4.14 2.29 17.62
CA LEU A 241 4.94 1.07 17.79
C LEU A 241 5.97 0.93 16.67
N GLU A 242 7.14 0.39 17.00
CA GLU A 242 8.10 -0.03 15.99
C GLU A 242 7.51 -1.16 15.15
N THR A 243 7.66 -1.06 13.83
CA THR A 243 7.18 -2.11 12.93
C THR A 243 8.06 -3.35 13.08
N PRO A 244 7.49 -4.53 13.37
CA PRO A 244 8.25 -5.78 13.40
C PRO A 244 8.46 -6.36 12.00
N MET A 245 8.03 -5.66 10.95
CA MET A 245 8.12 -6.10 9.56
C MET A 245 9.43 -5.63 8.94
N LYS A 246 9.96 -6.44 8.03
CA LYS A 246 11.19 -6.10 7.29
C LYS A 246 10.87 -5.01 6.25
N PRO A 247 11.71 -3.97 6.08
CA PRO A 247 11.58 -3.02 4.98
C PRO A 247 11.64 -3.73 3.63
N VAL A 248 10.66 -3.47 2.76
CA VAL A 248 10.59 -4.10 1.43
C VAL A 248 11.15 -3.18 0.34
N VAL A 249 10.97 -1.86 0.47
CA VAL A 249 11.35 -0.88 -0.56
C VAL A 249 12.45 0.02 -0.01
N THR A 250 13.52 0.18 -0.78
CA THR A 250 14.53 1.23 -0.58
C THR A 250 14.48 2.16 -1.79
N ALA A 251 14.14 3.43 -1.56
CA ALA A 251 14.14 4.48 -2.57
C ALA A 251 15.40 5.32 -2.47
N GLU A 252 16.12 5.43 -3.58
CA GLU A 252 17.37 6.17 -3.66
C GLU A 252 17.35 7.13 -4.85
N ALA A 253 17.96 8.30 -4.67
CA ALA A 253 18.08 9.30 -5.73
C ALA A 253 19.54 9.70 -5.94
N ARG A 254 19.89 9.98 -7.19
CA ARG A 254 21.23 10.37 -7.58
C ARG A 254 21.50 11.82 -7.21
N ILE A 255 22.66 12.10 -6.63
CA ILE A 255 23.17 13.45 -6.44
C ILE A 255 23.69 13.97 -7.78
N LEU A 256 23.09 15.04 -8.29
CA LEU A 256 23.51 15.70 -9.53
C LEU A 256 24.67 16.66 -9.32
N GLN A 257 24.65 17.35 -8.17
CA GLN A 257 25.61 18.38 -7.86
C GLN A 257 25.79 18.48 -6.35
N VAL A 258 27.02 18.75 -5.92
CA VAL A 258 27.32 19.25 -4.58
C VAL A 258 27.84 20.67 -4.75
N ARG A 259 27.29 21.62 -4.01
CA ARG A 259 27.69 23.03 -4.08
C ARG A 259 27.90 23.62 -2.70
N GLU A 260 28.77 24.62 -2.62
CA GLU A 260 28.92 25.44 -1.42
C GLU A 260 28.00 26.65 -1.51
N ALA A 261 27.48 27.06 -0.35
CA ALA A 261 26.71 28.28 -0.16
C ALA A 261 27.11 28.94 1.16
N LYS A 262 27.16 30.27 1.20
CA LYS A 262 27.59 31.04 2.37
C LYS A 262 26.44 31.32 3.33
N ALA A 263 26.76 31.54 4.59
CA ALA A 263 25.80 32.04 5.57
C ALA A 263 25.11 33.31 5.03
N GLY A 264 23.78 33.39 5.14
CA GLY A 264 22.98 34.49 4.59
C GLY A 264 22.50 34.29 3.14
N GLU A 265 23.06 33.33 2.40
CA GLU A 265 22.47 32.87 1.13
C GLU A 265 21.21 32.02 1.38
N SER A 266 20.54 31.60 0.31
CA SER A 266 19.28 30.86 0.41
C SER A 266 19.17 29.69 -0.57
N VAL A 267 18.27 28.75 -0.28
CA VAL A 267 18.03 27.55 -1.07
C VAL A 267 16.59 27.39 -1.53
N SER A 268 16.43 26.85 -2.74
CA SER A 268 15.15 26.47 -3.35
C SER A 268 14.13 27.63 -3.47
N TYR A 269 12.91 27.30 -3.88
CA TYR A 269 11.79 28.24 -3.94
C TYR A 269 11.45 28.78 -2.55
N GLY A 270 11.03 30.05 -2.52
CA GLY A 270 10.74 30.76 -1.27
C GLY A 270 11.98 31.14 -0.46
N ALA A 271 13.18 31.02 -1.05
CA ALA A 271 14.45 31.50 -0.51
C ALA A 271 14.67 31.10 0.96
N THR A 272 14.72 29.79 1.23
CA THR A 272 14.96 29.29 2.59
C THR A 272 16.36 29.70 3.04
N PRO A 273 16.51 30.52 4.09
CA PRO A 273 17.80 31.11 4.44
C PRO A 273 18.74 30.08 5.07
N LEU A 274 20.04 30.22 4.81
CA LEU A 274 21.10 29.44 5.42
C LEU A 274 21.71 30.18 6.61
N ALA A 275 21.72 29.53 7.77
CA ALA A 275 22.29 30.09 9.00
C ALA A 275 23.82 29.91 9.10
N ARG A 276 24.43 29.11 8.23
CA ARG A 276 25.86 28.79 8.21
C ARG A 276 26.36 28.59 6.79
N ASP A 277 27.67 28.67 6.61
CA ASP A 277 28.34 28.14 5.43
C ASP A 277 27.97 26.65 5.30
N SER A 278 27.39 26.30 4.15
CA SER A 278 26.77 24.99 3.94
C SER A 278 27.30 24.32 2.67
N ARG A 279 27.45 22.99 2.71
CA ARG A 279 27.60 22.14 1.54
C ARG A 279 26.26 21.47 1.24
N ILE A 280 25.78 21.65 0.03
CA ILE A 280 24.42 21.26 -0.35
C ILE A 280 24.50 20.23 -1.48
N ALA A 281 23.97 19.04 -1.22
CA ALA A 281 23.79 18.00 -2.22
C ALA A 281 22.41 18.15 -2.87
N ILE A 282 22.37 18.21 -4.20
CA ILE A 282 21.15 18.35 -5.00
C ILE A 282 20.83 16.99 -5.61
N ALA A 283 19.77 16.35 -5.12
CA ALA A 283 19.31 15.05 -5.58
C ALA A 283 18.28 15.19 -6.73
N ALA A 284 18.36 14.29 -7.70
CA ALA A 284 17.44 14.17 -8.84
C ALA A 284 16.13 13.51 -8.45
N ILE A 285 15.40 14.12 -7.53
CA ILE A 285 14.08 13.64 -7.10
C ILE A 285 13.20 14.80 -6.67
N GLY A 286 11.92 14.75 -7.02
CA GLY A 286 10.94 15.71 -6.56
C GLY A 286 9.52 15.16 -6.53
N TYR A 287 8.55 16.07 -6.41
CA TYR A 287 7.15 15.67 -6.24
C TYR A 287 6.53 15.03 -7.48
N ALA A 288 7.11 15.19 -8.67
CA ALA A 288 6.67 14.46 -9.86
C ALA A 288 7.11 12.97 -9.85
N ASP A 289 8.02 12.60 -8.95
CA ASP A 289 8.37 11.20 -8.66
C ASP A 289 7.56 10.62 -7.49
N GLY A 290 6.70 11.41 -6.85
CA GLY A 290 6.04 11.03 -5.60
C GLY A 290 6.82 11.38 -4.34
N TYR A 291 8.00 12.03 -4.45
CA TYR A 291 8.69 12.55 -3.27
C TYR A 291 8.07 13.88 -2.84
N MET A 292 7.15 13.80 -1.90
CA MET A 292 6.14 14.84 -1.65
C MET A 292 6.71 16.22 -1.32
N ARG A 293 6.04 17.26 -1.81
CA ARG A 293 6.37 18.65 -1.50
C ARG A 293 6.30 18.95 0.01
N THR A 294 5.45 18.23 0.74
CA THR A 294 5.25 18.35 2.19
C THR A 294 6.48 17.95 2.99
N LEU A 295 7.41 17.16 2.43
CA LEU A 295 8.65 16.76 3.10
C LEU A 295 9.61 17.92 3.34
N GLY A 296 9.52 18.98 2.54
CA GLY A 296 10.41 20.14 2.61
C GLY A 296 9.92 21.29 3.48
N ALA A 297 10.56 22.45 3.31
CA ALA A 297 10.22 23.70 3.97
C ALA A 297 8.98 24.39 3.35
N GLY A 298 8.50 25.47 3.97
CA GLY A 298 7.45 26.32 3.40
C GLY A 298 6.11 25.60 3.19
N VAL A 299 5.76 24.72 4.14
CA VAL A 299 4.47 24.04 4.26
C VAL A 299 3.93 24.19 5.68
N PRO A 300 2.59 24.15 5.89
CA PRO A 300 1.98 24.33 7.22
C PRO A 300 2.53 23.41 8.30
N LEU A 301 2.96 22.19 7.95
CA LEU A 301 3.52 21.22 8.89
C LEU A 301 4.75 21.74 9.66
N ARG A 302 5.57 22.60 9.04
CA ARG A 302 6.73 23.19 9.71
C ARG A 302 6.33 24.16 10.82
N ALA A 303 5.23 24.90 10.62
CA ALA A 303 4.67 25.78 11.65
C ALA A 303 4.05 24.99 12.81
N ALA A 304 3.62 23.75 12.56
CA ALA A 304 3.14 22.83 13.59
C ALA A 304 4.27 22.10 14.35
N GLY A 305 5.54 22.49 14.13
CA GLY A 305 6.69 21.90 14.83
C GLY A 305 7.12 20.51 14.32
N ILE A 306 6.50 20.01 13.25
CA ILE A 306 6.94 18.77 12.61
C ILE A 306 8.23 19.08 11.84
N PRO A 307 9.33 18.32 12.02
CA PRO A 307 10.56 18.52 11.29
C PRO A 307 10.42 18.14 9.81
N ALA A 308 11.22 18.77 8.95
CA ALA A 308 11.37 18.34 7.56
C ALA A 308 11.98 16.93 7.49
N ALA A 309 11.83 16.28 6.34
CA ALA A 309 12.42 14.97 6.11
C ALA A 309 13.96 15.02 6.13
N SER A 310 14.56 13.84 6.16
CA SER A 310 16.00 13.65 6.03
C SER A 310 16.26 12.50 5.07
N GLY A 311 17.46 12.43 4.51
CA GLY A 311 17.95 11.26 3.80
C GLY A 311 19.16 10.66 4.51
N VAL A 312 19.70 9.57 3.98
CA VAL A 312 20.92 8.92 4.49
C VAL A 312 21.98 8.87 3.40
N LEU A 313 23.17 9.36 3.73
CA LEU A 313 24.39 9.25 2.93
C LEU A 313 25.51 8.70 3.82
N HIS A 314 26.23 7.68 3.35
CA HIS A 314 27.36 7.08 4.07
C HIS A 314 27.02 6.66 5.51
N GLY A 315 25.81 6.13 5.73
CA GLY A 315 25.31 5.71 7.04
C GLY A 315 25.00 6.86 8.00
N ARG A 316 24.93 8.10 7.52
CA ARG A 316 24.66 9.30 8.32
C ARG A 316 23.42 10.03 7.79
N THR A 317 22.55 10.40 8.70
CA THR A 317 21.35 11.21 8.40
C THR A 317 21.76 12.62 8.00
N VAL A 318 21.20 13.11 6.90
CA VAL A 318 21.41 14.47 6.38
C VAL A 318 20.05 15.16 6.17
N PRO A 319 19.84 16.38 6.70
CA PRO A 319 18.54 17.01 6.65
C PRO A 319 18.21 17.55 5.26
N LEU A 320 16.94 17.42 4.87
CA LEU A 320 16.39 18.11 3.71
C LEU A 320 16.26 19.60 4.04
N ILE A 321 16.77 20.45 3.16
CA ILE A 321 16.68 21.91 3.28
C ILE A 321 15.91 22.54 2.12
N GLY A 322 15.15 23.57 2.41
CA GLY A 322 14.33 24.25 1.41
C GLY A 322 13.12 23.43 0.94
N ARG A 323 12.45 23.94 -0.10
CA ARG A 323 11.28 23.27 -0.68
C ARG A 323 11.74 22.12 -1.59
N VAL A 324 11.03 21.00 -1.53
CA VAL A 324 11.08 19.99 -2.59
C VAL A 324 10.46 20.58 -3.84
N THR A 325 11.15 20.49 -4.97
CA THR A 325 10.70 21.00 -6.26
C THR A 325 10.13 19.87 -7.12
N MET A 326 9.78 20.14 -8.38
CA MET A 326 9.19 19.13 -9.27
C MET A 326 10.12 17.91 -9.44
N ASP A 327 11.42 18.18 -9.60
CA ASP A 327 12.42 17.18 -9.98
C ASP A 327 13.69 17.21 -9.11
N LEU A 328 13.84 18.20 -8.22
CA LEU A 328 15.06 18.39 -7.41
C LEU A 328 14.75 18.59 -5.92
N THR A 329 15.62 18.00 -5.10
CA THR A 329 15.60 18.13 -3.64
C THR A 329 17.00 18.45 -3.12
N HIS A 330 17.09 19.31 -2.10
CA HIS A 330 18.36 19.76 -1.53
C HIS A 330 18.56 19.15 -0.14
N PHE A 331 19.77 18.65 0.13
CA PHE A 331 20.17 18.11 1.43
C PHE A 331 21.43 18.82 1.94
N ASP A 332 21.44 19.19 3.21
CA ASP A 332 22.63 19.75 3.86
C ASP A 332 23.60 18.62 4.25
N VAL A 333 24.77 18.59 3.61
CA VAL A 333 25.84 17.60 3.82
C VAL A 333 27.06 18.20 4.53
N THR A 334 26.90 19.35 5.19
CA THR A 334 27.97 20.10 5.85
C THR A 334 28.65 19.33 6.98
N ASP A 335 27.92 18.44 7.65
CA ASP A 335 28.46 17.67 8.79
C ASP A 335 29.11 16.34 8.36
N LEU A 336 29.11 16.01 7.06
CA LEU A 336 29.86 14.89 6.50
C LEU A 336 31.29 15.29 6.16
N PRO A 337 32.28 14.38 6.16
CA PRO A 337 33.66 14.72 5.81
C PRO A 337 33.78 15.45 4.45
N PRO A 338 34.61 16.51 4.33
CA PRO A 338 34.80 17.20 3.06
C PRO A 338 35.20 16.24 1.93
N GLY A 339 34.59 16.39 0.76
CA GLY A 339 34.86 15.54 -0.41
C GLY A 339 34.31 14.11 -0.36
N SER A 340 33.57 13.74 0.70
CA SER A 340 32.92 12.42 0.84
C SER A 340 31.67 12.27 0.00
N VAL A 341 30.94 13.36 -0.28
CA VAL A 341 29.75 13.35 -1.15
C VAL A 341 30.12 13.97 -2.49
N ARG A 342 29.74 13.32 -3.58
CA ARG A 342 30.07 13.71 -4.95
C ARG A 342 28.87 13.56 -5.87
N ALA A 343 28.90 14.26 -7.00
CA ALA A 343 27.95 14.01 -8.08
C ALA A 343 28.08 12.54 -8.53
N GLY A 344 26.94 11.89 -8.76
CA GLY A 344 26.84 10.48 -9.10
C GLY A 344 26.53 9.55 -7.92
N ASP A 345 26.78 9.98 -6.68
CA ASP A 345 26.40 9.23 -5.47
C ASP A 345 24.88 9.07 -5.37
N PHE A 346 24.42 8.08 -4.61
CA PHE A 346 23.00 7.90 -4.29
C PHE A 346 22.73 8.23 -2.82
N ILE A 347 21.69 9.03 -2.57
CA ILE A 347 21.12 9.27 -1.25
C ILE A 347 19.91 8.35 -1.05
N GLU A 348 19.85 7.67 0.10
CA GLU A 348 18.67 6.93 0.50
C GLU A 348 17.62 7.89 1.06
N LEU A 349 16.44 7.90 0.44
CA LEU A 349 15.32 8.76 0.80
C LEU A 349 14.44 8.10 1.86
N PHE A 350 14.16 6.82 1.67
CA PHE A 350 13.58 5.90 2.64
C PHE A 350 13.97 4.47 2.30
N GLY A 351 13.99 3.57 3.27
CA GLY A 351 14.44 2.19 3.11
C GLY A 351 14.96 1.58 4.40
N ARG A 352 16.05 0.83 4.28
CA ARG A 352 16.68 0.10 5.39
C ARG A 352 17.34 1.02 6.41
N ALA A 353 17.95 2.11 5.97
CA ALA A 353 18.62 3.08 6.83
C ALA A 353 17.72 4.27 7.21
N MET A 354 16.68 4.55 6.42
CA MET A 354 15.70 5.59 6.70
C MET A 354 14.28 5.02 6.71
N PRO A 355 13.72 4.64 7.87
CA PRO A 355 12.42 3.98 7.90
C PRO A 355 11.30 4.83 7.28
N ILE A 356 10.48 4.20 6.43
CA ILE A 356 9.44 4.91 5.66
C ILE A 356 8.43 5.65 6.55
N GLN A 357 8.14 5.14 7.74
CA GLN A 357 7.24 5.77 8.70
C GLN A 357 7.77 7.12 9.22
N ASP A 358 9.08 7.30 9.30
CA ASP A 358 9.66 8.57 9.75
C ASP A 358 9.54 9.62 8.65
N VAL A 359 9.69 9.21 7.40
CA VAL A 359 9.46 10.05 6.22
C VAL A 359 7.97 10.39 6.09
N ALA A 360 7.07 9.43 6.33
CA ALA A 360 5.62 9.67 6.34
C ALA A 360 5.22 10.68 7.41
N ARG A 361 5.75 10.53 8.63
CA ARG A 361 5.54 11.48 9.73
C ARG A 361 6.03 12.89 9.37
N ALA A 362 7.21 13.01 8.75
CA ALA A 362 7.72 14.29 8.28
C ALA A 362 6.82 14.92 7.20
N ALA A 363 6.20 14.11 6.33
CA ALA A 363 5.21 14.53 5.35
C ALA A 363 3.81 14.80 5.91
N GLY A 364 3.54 14.46 7.18
CA GLY A 364 2.21 14.57 7.78
C GLY A 364 1.20 13.58 7.20
N THR A 365 1.67 12.39 6.83
CA THR A 365 0.85 11.34 6.18
C THR A 365 1.24 9.93 6.68
N VAL A 366 0.76 8.90 5.99
CA VAL A 366 1.02 7.48 6.22
C VAL A 366 1.93 6.89 5.16
N ASP A 367 2.64 5.82 5.52
CA ASP A 367 3.50 5.04 4.62
C ASP A 367 2.78 4.48 3.39
N TYR A 368 1.49 4.16 3.51
CA TYR A 368 0.63 3.81 2.37
C TYR A 368 0.69 4.86 1.26
N GLU A 369 0.62 6.14 1.61
CA GLU A 369 0.58 7.23 0.63
C GLU A 369 1.94 7.39 -0.04
N LEU A 370 3.05 7.27 0.72
CA LEU A 370 4.40 7.29 0.15
C LEU A 370 4.60 6.15 -0.86
N LEU A 371 4.26 4.91 -0.49
CA LEU A 371 4.42 3.75 -1.35
C LEU A 371 3.58 3.84 -2.63
N THR A 372 2.31 4.23 -2.49
CA THR A 372 1.39 4.32 -3.64
C THR A 372 1.61 5.55 -4.52
N SER A 373 2.38 6.54 -4.02
CA SER A 373 2.75 7.73 -4.78
C SER A 373 4.03 7.55 -5.60
N LEU A 374 4.76 6.43 -5.46
CA LEU A 374 6.01 6.19 -6.19
C LEU A 374 5.78 6.18 -7.71
N GLY A 375 6.31 7.21 -8.37
CA GLY A 375 6.09 7.44 -9.79
C GLY A 375 6.73 6.38 -10.71
N ASN A 376 6.45 6.52 -12.00
CA ASN A 376 6.97 5.62 -13.04
C ASN A 376 8.40 5.96 -13.50
N ARG A 377 8.98 7.07 -13.00
CA ARG A 377 10.33 7.54 -13.38
C ARG A 377 11.47 6.81 -12.65
N TYR A 378 11.16 6.09 -11.57
CA TYR A 378 12.13 5.22 -10.92
C TYR A 378 12.45 3.99 -11.76
N GLU A 379 13.73 3.63 -11.82
CA GLU A 379 14.12 2.28 -12.17
C GLU A 379 13.75 1.32 -11.03
N ARG A 380 12.90 0.32 -11.30
CA ARG A 380 12.52 -0.70 -10.32
C ARG A 380 13.42 -1.92 -10.43
N ARG A 381 14.12 -2.26 -9.35
CA ARG A 381 14.99 -3.42 -9.24
C ARG A 381 14.40 -4.40 -8.25
N TYR A 382 14.09 -5.60 -8.73
CA TYR A 382 13.53 -6.68 -7.93
C TYR A 382 14.65 -7.62 -7.50
N GLU A 383 14.93 -7.66 -6.21
CA GLU A 383 15.95 -8.53 -5.63
C GLU A 383 15.26 -9.77 -5.01
N ALA A 384 15.64 -10.94 -5.49
CA ALA A 384 15.31 -12.22 -4.87
C ALA A 384 16.50 -12.69 -4.00
N VAL A 385 16.23 -13.57 -3.03
CA VAL A 385 17.30 -14.26 -2.28
C VAL A 385 18.26 -14.95 -3.25
N LYS A 386 19.55 -14.60 -3.19
CA LYS A 386 20.62 -15.56 -3.54
C LYS A 386 20.48 -16.72 -2.55
N LYS A 387 20.01 -17.88 -3.04
CA LYS A 387 19.84 -19.13 -2.28
C LYS A 387 20.99 -19.40 -1.33
#